data_AF-A0A812PDI8-F1
#
_entry.id   AF-A0A812PDI8-F1
#
_cell.length_a   1.000
_cell.length_b   1.000
_cell.length_c   1.000
_cell.angle_alpha   90.00
_cell.angle_beta   90.00
_cell.angle_gamma   90.00
#
_symmetry.space_group_name_H-M   'P 1'
#
loop_
_entity.id
_entity.type
_entity.pdbx_description
1 polymer ?
#
loop_
_entity_poly.entity_id
_entity_poly.type
_entity_poly.pdbx_seq_one_letter_code
_entity_poly.pdbx_strand_id
1 'polypeptide(L)'
;MAHRYGPQGCVKTFRDEKSRTCIMKTDCSTAAGFSEFDMGFRCGSACVGCDDSKAVVHLFGLGSFAVKETFDTQIACDKCLPLEENKHQTVSDLASEVVSLRQNLAEVSSSMDGLQKKVLSAIQLRGGHGQ
;
A
#
# COMPACT_ATOMS: atom_id res chain seq x y z
N MET A 1 -9.92 -16.96 -8.29
CA MET A 1 -8.46 -17.22 -8.30
C MET A 1 -7.96 -17.20 -6.86
N ALA A 2 -6.87 -17.92 -6.57
CA ALA A 2 -6.26 -17.91 -5.25
C ALA A 2 -4.83 -17.35 -5.29
N HIS A 3 -4.49 -16.54 -4.29
CA HIS A 3 -3.21 -15.86 -4.19
C HIS A 3 -2.51 -16.23 -2.89
N ARG A 4 -1.17 -16.29 -2.91
CA ARG A 4 -0.33 -16.58 -1.75
C ARG A 4 0.60 -15.41 -1.46
N TYR A 5 0.87 -15.17 -0.18
CA TYR A 5 1.71 -14.07 0.30
C TYR A 5 2.12 -14.32 1.75
N GLY A 6 2.90 -13.41 2.32
CA GLY A 6 3.37 -13.46 3.70
C GLY A 6 4.62 -14.35 3.85
N PRO A 7 5.10 -14.57 5.08
CA PRO A 7 6.34 -15.29 5.32
C PRO A 7 6.35 -16.66 4.62
N GLN A 8 7.31 -16.88 3.72
CA GLN A 8 7.43 -18.10 2.91
C GLN A 8 6.17 -18.46 2.08
N GLY A 9 5.29 -17.49 1.79
CA GLY A 9 4.05 -17.69 1.03
C GLY A 9 3.00 -18.53 1.75
N CYS A 10 3.04 -18.56 3.08
CA CYS A 10 2.19 -19.45 3.89
C CYS A 10 0.75 -18.95 4.10
N VAL A 11 0.44 -17.70 3.72
CA VAL A 11 -0.91 -17.15 3.75
C VAL A 11 -1.52 -17.24 2.36
N LYS A 12 -2.80 -17.60 2.29
CA LYS A 12 -3.57 -17.72 1.04
C LYS A 12 -4.89 -16.96 1.17
N THR A 13 -5.24 -16.17 0.16
CA THR A 13 -6.56 -15.55 0.03
C THR A 13 -7.22 -15.96 -1.28
N PHE A 14 -8.53 -16.20 -1.24
CA PHE A 14 -9.32 -16.53 -2.41
C PHE A 14 -10.79 -16.24 -2.18
N ARG A 15 -11.51 -16.00 -3.25
CA ARG A 15 -12.95 -15.81 -3.20
C ARG A 15 -13.66 -17.15 -3.17
N ASP A 16 -14.60 -17.33 -2.26
CA ASP A 16 -15.53 -18.44 -2.29
C ASP A 16 -16.67 -18.15 -3.29
N GLU A 17 -17.00 -19.14 -4.11
CA GLU A 17 -17.98 -18.94 -5.18
C GLU A 17 -19.42 -18.98 -4.69
N LYS A 18 -19.69 -19.66 -3.57
CA LYS A 18 -21.05 -19.80 -3.04
C LYS A 18 -21.48 -18.57 -2.23
N SER A 19 -20.64 -18.18 -1.28
CA SER A 19 -20.86 -17.03 -0.39
C SER A 19 -20.52 -15.70 -1.04
N ARG A 20 -19.70 -15.70 -2.11
CA ARG A 20 -19.10 -14.51 -2.74
C ARG A 20 -18.18 -13.72 -1.78
N THR A 21 -17.70 -14.32 -0.70
CA THR A 21 -16.82 -13.67 0.28
C THR A 21 -15.35 -14.06 0.08
N CYS A 22 -14.44 -13.31 0.70
CA CYS A 22 -13.04 -13.68 0.75
C CYS A 22 -12.74 -14.64 1.91
N ILE A 23 -12.07 -15.74 1.57
CA ILE A 23 -11.53 -16.71 2.52
C ILE A 23 -10.04 -16.41 2.72
N MET A 24 -9.64 -16.37 3.99
CA MET A 24 -8.23 -16.40 4.37
C MET A 24 -7.86 -17.77 4.91
N LYS A 25 -6.71 -18.29 4.47
CA LYS A 25 -6.16 -19.55 4.94
C LYS A 25 -4.68 -19.37 5.28
N THR A 26 -4.30 -19.75 6.48
CA THR A 26 -2.91 -19.83 6.93
C THR A 26 -2.48 -21.29 6.98
N ASP A 27 -1.25 -21.56 6.54
CA ASP A 27 -0.60 -22.87 6.66
C ASP A 27 0.91 -22.67 6.85
N CYS A 28 1.26 -22.02 7.95
CA CYS A 28 2.61 -21.61 8.29
C CYS A 28 3.29 -22.66 9.17
N SER A 29 4.56 -22.93 8.88
CA SER A 29 5.36 -23.97 9.54
C SER A 29 5.79 -23.58 10.95
N THR A 30 5.99 -22.29 11.21
CA THR A 30 6.36 -21.75 12.53
C THR A 30 5.65 -20.43 12.80
N ALA A 31 5.55 -20.05 14.07
CA ALA A 31 5.04 -18.74 14.48
C ALA A 31 6.08 -17.60 14.30
N ALA A 32 7.34 -17.93 13.99
CA ALA A 32 8.40 -16.93 13.85
C ALA A 32 8.11 -16.04 12.62
N GLY A 33 8.00 -14.73 12.85
CA GLY A 33 7.60 -13.74 11.85
C GLY A 33 6.10 -13.75 11.49
N PHE A 34 5.34 -14.73 11.96
CA PHE A 34 3.89 -14.81 11.74
C PHE A 34 3.11 -13.84 12.62
N SER A 35 3.54 -13.64 13.88
CA SER A 35 2.93 -12.70 14.82
C SER A 35 3.25 -11.23 14.51
N GLU A 36 4.26 -10.96 13.70
CA GLU A 36 4.73 -9.62 13.33
C GLU A 36 4.21 -9.19 11.94
N PHE A 37 3.46 -10.05 11.28
CA PHE A 37 2.90 -9.81 9.96
C PHE A 37 1.42 -9.43 10.09
N ASP A 38 1.06 -8.25 9.60
CA ASP A 38 -0.34 -7.83 9.52
C ASP A 38 -1.10 -8.71 8.52
N MET A 39 -2.13 -9.38 9.04
CA MET A 39 -2.95 -10.28 8.24
C MET A 39 -4.10 -9.50 7.60
N GLY A 40 -4.32 -9.73 6.31
CA GLY A 40 -5.37 -9.03 5.58
C GLY A 40 -5.39 -9.37 4.10
N PHE A 41 -6.25 -8.72 3.34
CA PHE A 41 -6.29 -8.86 1.89
C PHE A 41 -6.82 -7.57 1.26
N ARG A 42 -6.77 -7.50 -0.06
CA ARG A 42 -7.34 -6.40 -0.84
C ARG A 42 -8.57 -6.83 -1.60
N CYS A 43 -9.62 -6.03 -1.52
CA CYS A 43 -10.87 -6.20 -2.24
C CYS A 43 -10.80 -5.45 -3.57
N GLY A 44 -10.56 -6.20 -4.66
CA GLY A 44 -10.51 -5.66 -6.02
C GLY A 44 -11.84 -5.78 -6.76
N SER A 45 -12.00 -5.02 -7.84
CA SER A 45 -13.20 -5.03 -8.68
C SER A 45 -13.07 -5.98 -9.88
N ALA A 46 -14.18 -6.61 -10.30
CA ALA A 46 -14.20 -7.57 -11.42
C ALA A 46 -14.14 -6.95 -12.83
N CYS A 47 -14.17 -5.62 -12.97
CA CYS A 47 -14.24 -4.98 -14.28
C CYS A 47 -12.94 -5.05 -15.11
N VAL A 48 -13.08 -5.10 -16.44
CA VAL A 48 -11.98 -5.08 -17.41
C VAL A 48 -11.31 -3.71 -17.38
N GLY A 49 -9.99 -3.67 -17.24
CA GLY A 49 -9.21 -2.42 -17.18
C GLY A 49 -9.29 -1.68 -15.84
N CYS A 50 -9.93 -2.27 -14.84
CA CYS A 50 -9.98 -1.69 -13.50
C CYS A 50 -8.62 -1.81 -12.80
N ASP A 51 -8.24 -0.71 -12.17
CA ASP A 51 -6.96 -0.55 -11.50
C ASP A 51 -7.00 -1.17 -10.10
N ASP A 52 -6.33 -2.31 -9.95
CA ASP A 52 -6.20 -3.02 -8.68
C ASP A 52 -5.43 -2.21 -7.61
N SER A 53 -4.75 -1.10 -7.99
CA SER A 53 -4.15 -0.17 -7.02
C SER A 53 -5.21 0.54 -6.14
N LYS A 54 -6.46 0.60 -6.61
CA LYS A 54 -7.59 1.19 -5.89
C LYS A 54 -8.34 0.19 -5.01
N ALA A 55 -7.84 -1.05 -4.91
CA ALA A 55 -8.47 -2.09 -4.11
C ALA A 55 -8.50 -1.68 -2.61
N VAL A 56 -9.64 -1.92 -1.96
CA VAL A 56 -9.81 -1.60 -0.53
C VAL A 56 -9.03 -2.62 0.29
N VAL A 57 -8.20 -2.14 1.21
CA VAL A 57 -7.40 -3.00 2.10
C VAL A 57 -8.23 -3.35 3.34
N HIS A 58 -8.36 -4.64 3.64
CA HIS A 58 -8.95 -5.15 4.87
C HIS A 58 -7.85 -5.77 5.72
N LEU A 59 -7.59 -5.19 6.90
CA LEU A 59 -6.61 -5.68 7.87
C LEU A 59 -7.34 -6.21 9.11
N PHE A 60 -6.85 -7.32 9.63
CA PHE A 60 -7.35 -7.95 10.86
C PHE A 60 -6.41 -7.73 12.05
N GLY A 61 -5.19 -7.25 11.78
CA GLY A 61 -4.17 -6.94 12.77
C GLY A 61 -3.21 -8.09 13.05
N LEU A 62 -2.27 -7.80 13.95
CA LEU A 62 -1.23 -8.73 14.37
C LEU A 62 -1.79 -9.86 15.24
N GLY A 63 -1.35 -11.08 14.99
CA GLY A 63 -1.72 -12.26 15.80
C GLY A 63 -3.22 -12.61 15.75
N SER A 64 -3.97 -12.07 14.79
CA SER A 64 -5.42 -12.30 14.68
C SER A 64 -5.79 -13.67 14.09
N PHE A 65 -4.80 -14.44 13.62
CA PHE A 65 -4.97 -15.77 13.06
C PHE A 65 -4.06 -16.78 13.78
N ALA A 66 -4.42 -18.05 13.75
CA ALA A 66 -3.51 -19.13 14.10
C ALA A 66 -2.59 -19.49 12.92
N VAL A 67 -1.45 -20.12 13.19
CA VAL A 67 -0.50 -20.57 12.15
C VAL A 67 -1.13 -21.51 11.12
N LYS A 68 -2.21 -22.21 11.49
CA LYS A 68 -3.00 -23.07 10.62
C LYS A 68 -4.48 -22.81 10.88
N GLU A 69 -5.10 -22.06 9.99
CA GLU A 69 -6.50 -21.65 10.11
C GLU A 69 -7.14 -21.51 8.73
N THR A 70 -8.45 -21.71 8.65
CA THR A 70 -9.25 -21.33 7.48
C THR A 70 -10.45 -20.56 8.00
N PHE A 71 -10.59 -19.32 7.55
CA PHE A 71 -11.57 -18.38 8.07
C PHE A 71 -12.29 -17.70 6.92
N ASP A 72 -13.62 -17.76 6.94
CA ASP A 72 -14.46 -16.95 6.08
C ASP A 72 -14.60 -15.56 6.69
N THR A 73 -14.08 -14.55 6.00
CA THR A 73 -14.07 -13.18 6.50
C THR A 73 -15.46 -12.54 6.48
N GLN A 74 -16.41 -13.15 5.77
CA GLN A 74 -17.75 -12.59 5.48
C GLN A 74 -17.71 -11.28 4.68
N ILE A 75 -16.54 -10.87 4.18
CA ILE A 75 -16.39 -9.67 3.37
C ILE A 75 -16.65 -10.04 1.91
N ALA A 76 -17.74 -9.52 1.37
CA ALA A 76 -18.12 -9.69 -0.03
C ALA A 76 -17.19 -8.88 -0.94
N CYS A 77 -16.55 -9.56 -1.90
CA CYS A 77 -15.63 -8.95 -2.86
C CYS A 77 -15.75 -9.63 -4.21
N ASP A 78 -15.35 -8.92 -5.26
CA ASP A 78 -15.27 -9.49 -6.60
C ASP A 78 -13.94 -10.23 -6.83
N LYS A 79 -12.84 -9.64 -6.34
CA LYS A 79 -11.50 -10.25 -6.35
C LYS A 79 -10.89 -10.15 -4.95
N CYS A 80 -10.37 -11.27 -4.47
CA CYS A 80 -9.59 -11.33 -3.23
C CYS A 80 -8.12 -11.33 -3.61
N LEU A 81 -7.49 -10.16 -3.50
CA LEU A 81 -6.10 -9.93 -3.88
C LEU A 81 -5.21 -10.04 -2.63
N PRO A 82 -3.95 -10.49 -2.77
CA PRO A 82 -3.03 -10.53 -1.65
C PRO A 82 -2.75 -9.09 -1.18
N LEU A 83 -2.37 -8.94 0.09
CA LEU A 83 -1.67 -7.72 0.49
C LEU A 83 -0.43 -7.59 -0.38
N GLU A 84 -0.12 -6.36 -0.80
CA GLU A 84 1.19 -6.11 -1.39
C GLU A 84 2.22 -6.50 -0.34
N GLU A 85 3.06 -7.49 -0.66
CA GLU A 85 4.25 -7.71 0.14
C GLU A 85 5.03 -6.42 0.03
N ASN A 86 5.14 -5.69 1.13
CA ASN A 86 6.08 -4.59 1.21
C ASN A 86 7.41 -5.15 0.70
N LYS A 87 7.87 -4.68 -0.46
CA LYS A 87 9.18 -5.04 -1.03
C LYS A 87 10.33 -4.52 -0.18
N HIS A 88 10.10 -4.32 1.11
CA HIS A 88 11.10 -4.17 2.16
C HIS A 88 11.74 -5.54 2.43
N GLN A 89 12.28 -6.15 1.39
CA GLN A 89 13.09 -7.35 1.54
C GLN A 89 14.51 -6.97 1.97
N THR A 90 14.91 -5.68 1.87
CA THR A 90 16.18 -5.20 2.41
C THR A 90 16.13 -3.75 2.90
N VAL A 91 17.02 -3.40 3.84
CA VAL A 91 17.29 -2.00 4.25
C VAL A 91 17.77 -1.13 3.08
N SER A 92 18.33 -1.77 2.04
CA SER A 92 18.82 -1.09 0.83
C SER A 92 17.69 -0.53 -0.02
N ASP A 93 16.58 -1.26 -0.14
CA ASP A 93 15.41 -0.80 -0.92
C ASP A 93 14.80 0.43 -0.26
N LEU A 94 14.63 0.41 1.06
CA LEU A 94 14.18 1.56 1.85
C LEU A 94 15.13 2.76 1.71
N ALA A 95 16.45 2.52 1.76
CA ALA A 95 17.43 3.58 1.60
C ALA A 95 17.31 4.27 0.23
N SER A 96 17.03 3.51 -0.83
CA SER A 96 16.84 4.04 -2.18
C SER A 96 15.58 4.92 -2.30
N GLU A 97 14.49 4.52 -1.65
CA GLU A 97 13.27 5.33 -1.58
C GLU A 97 13.52 6.63 -0.82
N VAL A 98 14.23 6.58 0.32
CA VAL A 98 14.59 7.79 1.11
C VAL A 98 15.45 8.75 0.29
N VAL A 99 16.39 8.25 -0.51
CA VAL A 99 17.20 9.08 -1.42
C VAL A 99 16.31 9.77 -2.46
N SER A 100 15.36 9.05 -3.04
CA SER A 100 14.45 9.57 -4.05
C SER A 100 13.50 10.64 -3.46
N LEU A 101 12.97 10.39 -2.27
CA LEU A 101 12.19 11.34 -1.49
C LEU A 101 12.97 12.63 -1.20
N ARG A 102 14.25 12.53 -0.85
CA ARG A 102 15.12 13.70 -0.63
C ARG A 102 15.33 14.52 -1.90
N GLN A 103 15.49 13.87 -3.05
CA GLN A 103 15.63 14.57 -4.33
C GLN A 103 14.35 15.34 -4.68
N ASN A 104 13.19 14.70 -4.56
CA ASN A 104 11.90 15.35 -4.80
C ASN A 104 11.69 16.56 -3.87
N LEU A 105 12.04 16.43 -2.58
CA LEU A 105 11.96 17.54 -1.63
C LEU A 105 12.88 18.71 -1.98
N ALA A 106 14.11 18.43 -2.45
CA ALA A 106 15.03 19.47 -2.90
C ALA A 106 14.48 20.22 -4.12
N GLU A 107 13.83 19.52 -5.04
CA GLU A 107 13.23 20.09 -6.25
C GLU A 107 12.03 20.99 -5.92
N VAL A 108 11.19 20.55 -4.97
CA VAL A 108 10.07 21.36 -4.43
C VAL A 108 10.60 22.61 -3.74
N SER A 109 11.65 22.50 -2.92
CA SER A 109 12.27 23.66 -2.24
C SER A 109 12.81 24.68 -3.25
N SER A 110 13.52 24.22 -4.29
CA SER A 110 14.03 25.09 -5.35
C SER A 110 12.91 25.81 -6.10
N SER A 111 11.82 25.09 -6.37
CA SER A 111 10.62 25.67 -6.99
C SER A 111 9.98 26.74 -6.11
N MET A 112 9.92 26.55 -4.79
CA MET A 112 9.44 27.55 -3.84
C MET A 112 10.30 28.82 -3.82
N ASP A 113 11.64 28.68 -3.80
CA ASP A 113 12.56 29.82 -3.89
C ASP A 113 12.37 30.61 -5.20
N GLY A 114 12.19 29.88 -6.29
CA GLY A 114 11.89 30.46 -7.61
C GLY A 114 10.60 31.28 -7.60
N LEU A 115 9.55 30.76 -6.96
CA LEU A 115 8.27 31.47 -6.79
C LEU A 115 8.43 32.71 -5.91
N GLN A 116 9.15 32.62 -4.79
CA GLN A 116 9.38 33.77 -3.89
C GLN A 116 10.07 34.92 -4.62
N LYS A 117 11.11 34.63 -5.43
CA LYS A 117 11.80 35.64 -6.24
C LYS A 117 10.88 36.30 -7.26
N LYS A 118 10.03 35.51 -7.94
CA LYS A 118 9.05 36.02 -8.92
C LYS A 118 7.98 36.90 -8.27
N VAL A 119 7.53 36.55 -7.07
CA VAL A 119 6.55 37.35 -6.33
C VAL A 119 7.17 38.68 -5.89
N LEU A 120 8.38 38.65 -5.32
CA LEU A 120 9.09 39.87 -4.90
C LEU A 120 9.36 40.81 -6.08
N SER A 121 9.78 40.28 -7.24
CA SER A 121 9.97 41.11 -8.43
C SER A 121 8.66 41.68 -8.98
N ALA A 122 7.57 40.91 -8.95
CA ALA A 122 6.25 41.40 -9.37
C ALA A 122 5.71 42.50 -8.44
N ILE A 123 5.97 42.44 -7.14
CA ILE A 123 5.61 43.49 -6.17
C ILE A 123 6.42 44.76 -6.43
N GLN A 124 7.74 44.64 -6.66
CA GLN A 124 8.60 45.78 -6.94
C GLN A 124 8.21 46.53 -8.22
N LEU A 125 7.75 45.81 -9.25
CA LEU A 125 7.26 46.40 -10.50
C LEU A 125 5.92 47.16 -10.32
N ARG A 126 5.11 46.79 -9.33
CA ARG A 126 3.84 47.48 -9.02
C ARG A 126 4.00 48.68 -8.09
N GLY A 127 5.03 48.69 -7.23
CA GLY A 127 5.32 49.82 -6.34
C GLY A 127 5.94 51.06 -7.01
N GLY A 128 6.43 50.94 -8.25
CA GLY A 128 7.09 52.04 -8.99
C GLY A 128 6.18 52.93 -9.84
N HIS A 129 4.86 52.68 -9.90
CA HIS A 129 3.89 53.47 -10.67
C HIS A 129 3.06 54.43 -9.81
N GLY A 130 3.63 54.92 -8.71
CA GLY A 130 3.04 55.95 -7.84
C GLY A 130 3.90 57.21 -7.81
N GLN A 131 4.02 57.90 -8.94
CA GLN A 131 4.36 59.33 -9.02
C GLN A 131 3.37 59.99 -9.95
#